data_AF-A0A972VEA1-F1
#
_entry.id   AF-A0A972VEA1-F1
#
_cell.length_a   1.000
_cell.length_b   1.000
_cell.length_c   1.000
_cell.angle_alpha   90.00
_cell.angle_beta   90.00
_cell.angle_gamma   90.00
#
_symmetry.space_group_name_H-M   'P 1'
#
loop_
_entity.id
_entity.type
_entity.pdbx_description
1 polymer ?
#
loop_
_entity_poly.entity_id
_entity_poly.type
_entity_poly.pdbx_seq_one_letter_code
_entity_poly.pdbx_strand_id
1 'polypeptide(L)'
;MQETIMDESSIAAPTTIDAIEQELTRKIGSQKFRIWFKDSASITLDDGYLKIGVPNTFTARWIENHFLTDLQSVTERVTGQCHKVTFSVTPLTQAGPAAGSSSRTTPTSTPPARDTRPKPKPASTQPRLRLALDSFVVGQSNELAYNAAQVVIREQHSPFNPLFIHGGYGVGKTHLLQGVCNAIRQVRPNTQWMYLSAEDFANQFVLALKTKKLEAFRRRMRNTDLLAIDDIHFLTNKPSTQEEFLHTFNTINLAGKQVILVSDAAPKMIRQLSDKLTNRFVSGMVVKIDTPDFTTRCKICEQCARTMVPSTYKGMMPQTVKPPKVPESVIHFIAQNVRSNVRELEGALLKVIAFSALQNGPITLALAKEVLADHVERCDPVVHLSSIESSVAEYFGTTPAIIHSAKKDKTVAMARHFSMYLARKHTKMSSSEIGRLMGNKNHATVLVACKKLDDMVSRDAEIHWRGPTGNKVSTTKTTLMALESSISK
;
A
#
# COMPACT_ATOMS: atom_id res chain seq x y z
N MET A 1 38.02 38.88 60.62
CA MET A 1 38.64 37.80 59.84
C MET A 1 37.56 37.30 58.89
N GLN A 2 37.41 37.95 57.74
CA GLN A 2 37.88 37.42 56.45
C GLN A 2 37.31 36.02 56.20
N GLU A 3 36.04 35.98 55.79
CA GLU A 3 35.51 34.89 54.99
C GLU A 3 35.65 35.29 53.52
N THR A 4 36.41 34.46 52.82
CA THR A 4 36.87 34.60 51.45
C THR A 4 35.76 34.20 50.49
N ILE A 5 35.37 35.17 49.66
CA ILE A 5 34.93 35.08 48.25
C ILE A 5 34.72 33.65 47.74
N MET A 6 33.45 33.28 47.50
CA MET A 6 33.08 32.26 46.53
C MET A 6 32.24 32.92 45.43
N ASP A 7 32.62 32.59 44.21
CA ASP A 7 32.35 33.21 42.94
C ASP A 7 30.87 33.13 42.52
N GLU A 8 30.35 34.22 41.97
CA GLU A 8 29.12 34.26 41.21
C GLU A 8 29.32 33.56 39.86
N SER A 9 28.58 32.48 39.62
CA SER A 9 28.31 32.05 38.24
C SER A 9 26.87 31.58 38.08
N SER A 10 26.03 32.54 37.71
CA SER A 10 24.98 32.44 36.68
C SER A 10 23.91 31.34 36.83
N ILE A 11 22.82 31.69 37.51
CA ILE A 11 21.51 31.04 37.35
C ILE A 11 20.91 31.57 36.04
N ALA A 12 20.95 30.78 34.97
CA ALA A 12 20.33 31.15 33.69
C ALA A 12 18.80 31.08 33.78
N ALA A 13 18.13 32.15 33.33
CA ALA A 13 16.67 32.22 33.19
C ALA A 13 16.12 31.06 32.32
N PRO A 14 14.86 30.59 32.53
CA PRO A 14 14.27 29.56 31.69
C PRO A 14 14.24 30.04 30.23
N THR A 15 14.98 29.36 29.38
CA THR A 15 15.10 29.68 27.95
C THR A 15 13.72 29.55 27.31
N THR A 16 13.35 30.44 26.39
CA THR A 16 12.09 30.38 25.62
C THR A 16 11.87 29.00 24.95
N ILE A 17 12.95 28.26 24.71
CA ILE A 17 12.97 26.89 24.18
C ILE A 17 12.35 25.89 25.17
N ASP A 18 12.66 25.98 26.47
CA ASP A 18 12.12 25.06 27.48
C ASP A 18 10.60 25.20 27.62
N ALA A 19 10.08 26.43 27.47
CA ALA A 19 8.65 26.70 27.45
C ALA A 19 7.95 26.12 26.19
N ILE A 20 8.62 26.16 25.03
CA ILE A 20 8.12 25.53 23.79
C ILE A 20 8.09 24.01 23.95
N GLU A 21 9.13 23.41 24.54
CA GLU A 21 9.19 21.96 24.76
C GLU A 21 8.13 21.44 25.73
N GLN A 22 7.86 22.18 26.81
CA GLN A 22 6.82 21.83 27.78
C GLN A 22 5.41 21.93 27.17
N GLU A 23 5.11 22.98 26.41
CA GLU A 23 3.78 23.14 25.81
C GLU A 23 3.57 22.18 24.64
N LEU A 24 4.63 21.85 23.88
CA LEU A 24 4.57 20.78 22.88
C LEU A 24 4.30 19.43 23.56
N THR A 25 5.02 19.12 24.65
CA THR A 25 4.78 17.91 25.46
C THR A 25 3.33 17.79 25.92
N ARG A 26 2.72 18.90 26.35
CA ARG A 26 1.31 18.95 26.80
C ARG A 26 0.33 18.67 25.66
N LYS A 27 0.63 19.15 24.45
CA LYS A 27 -0.26 19.07 23.28
C LYS A 27 -0.16 17.73 22.54
N ILE A 28 1.05 17.21 22.36
CA ILE A 28 1.28 15.95 21.61
C ILE A 28 1.43 14.72 22.52
N GLY A 29 1.57 14.92 23.84
CA GLY A 29 1.74 13.88 24.85
C GLY A 29 3.21 13.50 25.09
N SER A 30 3.55 13.21 26.33
CA SER A 30 4.93 12.97 26.81
C SER A 30 5.66 11.82 26.12
N GLN A 31 4.96 10.75 25.74
CA GLN A 31 5.54 9.63 24.99
C GLN A 31 5.92 10.02 23.56
N LYS A 32 5.05 10.76 22.85
CA LYS A 32 5.32 11.18 21.46
C LYS A 32 6.38 12.28 21.42
N PHE A 33 6.35 13.22 22.37
CA PHE A 33 7.37 14.26 22.47
C PHE A 33 8.76 13.68 22.71
N ARG A 34 8.88 12.71 23.62
CA ARG A 34 10.16 12.09 23.93
C ARG A 34 10.79 11.38 22.72
N ILE A 35 9.99 10.62 21.97
CA ILE A 35 10.45 9.86 20.79
C ILE A 35 10.94 10.80 19.67
N TRP A 36 10.18 11.85 19.37
CA TRP A 36 10.40 12.64 18.15
C TRP A 36 11.18 13.93 18.35
N PHE A 37 11.14 14.50 19.56
CA PHE A 37 11.78 15.77 19.87
C PHE A 37 12.93 15.59 20.86
N LYS A 38 12.70 14.96 22.03
CA LYS A 38 13.75 14.86 23.06
C LYS A 38 14.97 14.02 22.66
N ASP A 39 14.73 12.84 22.05
CA ASP A 39 15.81 11.91 21.69
C ASP A 39 16.28 12.08 20.23
N SER A 40 15.53 12.82 19.41
CA SER A 40 15.69 12.85 17.95
C SER A 40 15.76 14.24 17.32
N ALA A 41 15.59 15.33 18.07
CA ALA A 41 15.68 16.67 17.51
C ALA A 41 16.31 17.70 18.47
N SER A 42 17.07 18.65 17.92
CA SER A 42 17.51 19.85 18.65
C SER A 42 16.68 21.04 18.19
N ILE A 43 15.99 21.72 19.10
CA ILE A 43 15.24 22.94 18.78
C ILE A 43 16.12 24.15 19.09
N THR A 44 16.29 25.04 18.12
CA THR A 44 17.02 26.29 18.30
C THR A 44 16.20 27.44 17.74
N LEU A 45 16.10 28.53 18.48
CA LEU A 45 15.42 29.76 18.04
C LEU A 45 16.50 30.77 17.66
N ASP A 46 16.47 31.25 16.42
CA ASP A 46 17.40 32.25 15.89
C ASP A 46 16.57 33.28 15.09
N ASP A 47 16.94 34.57 15.13
CA ASP A 47 16.08 35.72 14.80
C ASP A 47 15.09 35.48 13.64
N GLY A 48 13.82 35.21 14.00
CA GLY A 48 12.68 35.04 13.08
C GLY A 48 12.40 33.61 12.57
N TYR A 49 13.20 32.61 12.94
CA TYR A 49 13.05 31.21 12.50
C TYR A 49 13.18 30.20 13.65
N LEU A 50 12.27 29.23 13.68
CA LEU A 50 12.40 28.05 14.54
C LEU A 50 13.17 26.97 13.77
N LYS A 51 14.42 26.70 14.17
CA LYS A 51 15.27 25.69 13.55
C LYS A 51 15.15 24.37 14.28
N ILE A 52 14.73 23.33 13.57
CA ILE A 52 14.65 21.96 14.10
C ILE A 52 15.76 21.12 13.46
N GLY A 53 16.79 20.84 14.25
CA GLY A 53 17.89 19.95 13.89
C GLY A 53 17.46 18.51 14.04
N VAL A 54 17.50 17.72 12.96
CA VAL A 54 17.11 16.29 12.99
C VAL A 54 18.19 15.42 12.33
N PRO A 55 18.36 14.17 12.77
CA PRO A 55 19.49 13.32 12.36
C PRO A 55 19.38 12.85 10.90
N ASN A 56 18.20 12.90 10.29
CA ASN A 56 18.00 12.50 8.91
C ASN A 56 16.82 13.23 8.25
N THR A 57 16.79 13.26 6.91
CA THR A 57 15.75 13.90 6.09
C THR A 57 14.38 13.25 6.21
N PHE A 58 14.30 11.99 6.68
CA PHE A 58 13.03 11.27 6.84
C PHE A 58 12.29 11.75 8.10
N THR A 59 13.00 11.88 9.22
CA THR A 59 12.49 12.48 10.46
C THR A 59 12.06 13.93 10.23
N ALA A 60 12.84 14.70 9.44
CA ALA A 60 12.45 16.06 9.03
C ALA A 60 11.06 16.09 8.37
N ARG A 61 10.87 15.27 7.33
CA ARG A 61 9.61 15.22 6.58
C ARG A 61 8.45 14.65 7.39
N TRP A 62 8.72 13.73 8.30
CA TRP A 62 7.69 13.14 9.13
C TRP A 62 7.19 14.12 10.19
N ILE A 63 8.11 14.86 10.85
CA ILE A 63 7.78 15.94 11.78
C ILE A 63 7.08 17.10 11.05
N GLU A 64 7.55 17.47 9.87
CA GLU A 64 6.90 18.48 9.01
C GLU A 64 5.47 18.08 8.62
N ASN A 65 5.22 16.83 8.22
CA ASN A 65 3.88 16.43 7.78
C ASN A 65 2.88 16.26 8.93
N HIS A 66 3.33 15.92 10.14
CA HIS A 66 2.43 15.56 11.25
C HIS A 66 2.37 16.60 12.37
N PHE A 67 3.41 17.40 12.56
CA PHE A 67 3.54 18.31 13.70
C PHE A 67 3.84 19.76 13.31
N LEU A 68 3.90 20.11 12.02
CA LEU A 68 4.17 21.48 11.59
C LEU A 68 3.11 22.48 12.11
N THR A 69 1.83 22.11 12.05
CA THR A 69 0.72 22.93 12.57
C THR A 69 0.78 23.07 14.08
N ASP A 70 1.16 22.00 14.79
CA ASP A 70 1.34 22.02 16.23
C ASP A 70 2.53 22.87 16.65
N LEU A 71 3.67 22.72 15.97
CA LEU A 71 4.89 23.51 16.18
C LEU A 71 4.66 24.99 15.91
N GLN A 72 3.97 25.34 14.83
CA GLN A 72 3.60 26.74 14.54
C GLN A 72 2.69 27.30 15.63
N SER A 73 1.65 26.57 16.02
CA SER A 73 0.70 27.02 17.05
C SER A 73 1.32 27.18 18.44
N VAL A 74 2.24 26.28 18.82
CA VAL A 74 2.94 26.35 20.11
C VAL A 74 3.96 27.48 20.11
N THR A 75 4.69 27.66 19.01
CA THR A 75 5.68 28.73 18.88
C THR A 75 5.01 30.09 18.89
N GLU A 76 3.88 30.27 18.18
CA GLU A 76 3.10 31.51 18.19
C GLU A 76 2.53 31.81 19.58
N ARG A 77 2.06 30.79 20.30
CA ARG A 77 1.53 30.96 21.66
C ARG A 77 2.59 31.35 22.69
N VAL A 78 3.82 30.84 22.55
CA VAL A 78 4.91 31.09 23.51
C VAL A 78 5.70 32.36 23.16
N THR A 79 5.90 32.66 21.88
CA THR A 79 6.71 33.82 21.43
C THR A 79 5.88 35.03 21.00
N GLY A 80 4.57 34.87 20.83
CA GLY A 80 3.66 35.93 20.37
C GLY A 80 3.83 36.33 18.89
N GLN A 81 4.70 35.63 18.14
CA GLN A 81 5.01 35.94 16.74
C GLN A 81 4.98 34.69 15.84
N CYS A 82 4.52 34.85 14.61
CA CYS A 82 4.52 33.80 13.59
C CYS A 82 5.92 33.53 13.03
N HIS A 83 6.60 32.54 13.59
CA HIS A 83 7.92 32.11 13.13
C HIS A 83 7.80 31.05 12.03
N LYS A 84 8.64 31.14 10.99
CA LYS A 84 8.73 30.09 9.96
C LYS A 84 9.62 28.95 10.48
N VAL A 85 9.06 27.74 10.52
CA VAL A 85 9.77 26.53 10.95
C VAL A 85 10.68 26.04 9.82
N THR A 86 11.97 25.89 10.09
CA THR A 86 12.97 25.42 9.13
C THR A 86 13.66 24.17 9.68
N PHE A 87 13.72 23.11 8.87
CA PHE A 87 14.38 21.87 9.25
C PHE A 87 15.81 21.83 8.72
N SER A 88 16.78 21.54 9.58
CA SER A 88 18.17 21.32 9.19
C SER A 88 18.62 19.91 9.55
N VAL A 89 19.24 19.22 8.61
CA VAL A 89 19.78 17.87 8.84
C VAL A 89 21.22 17.98 9.27
N THR A 90 21.48 17.77 10.56
CA THR A 90 22.83 17.74 11.12
C THR A 90 23.09 16.32 11.61
N PRO A 91 23.99 15.54 10.98
CA PRO A 91 24.42 14.28 11.55
C PRO A 91 25.17 14.58 12.85
N LEU A 92 24.71 14.01 13.98
CA LEU A 92 25.40 14.12 15.27
C LEU A 92 26.81 13.56 15.10
N THR A 93 27.79 14.45 14.98
CA THR A 93 29.21 14.14 15.02
C THR A 93 29.80 14.93 16.18
N GLN A 94 30.33 14.19 17.16
CA GLN A 94 31.05 14.71 18.29
C GLN A 94 32.29 15.48 17.83
N ALA A 95 32.56 16.57 18.53
CA ALA A 95 33.70 17.44 18.34
C ALA A 95 35.03 16.76 18.72
N GLY A 96 36.09 17.13 18.01
CA GLY A 96 37.49 16.90 18.37
C GLY A 96 38.44 17.66 17.42
N PRO A 97 39.59 18.20 17.87
CA PRO A 97 40.02 19.56 17.49
C PRO A 97 41.26 19.66 16.58
N ALA A 98 41.31 20.81 15.88
CA ALA A 98 42.43 21.70 15.56
C ALA A 98 43.78 21.16 15.04
N ALA A 99 44.14 21.63 13.84
CA ALA A 99 45.36 22.39 13.46
C ALA A 99 45.61 22.12 11.96
N GLY A 100 45.72 23.08 11.04
CA GLY A 100 46.43 24.34 11.11
C GLY A 100 47.50 24.31 10.03
N SER A 101 47.37 25.15 8.99
CA SER A 101 48.48 25.83 8.29
C SER A 101 48.06 26.31 6.89
N SER A 102 48.05 27.63 6.74
CA SER A 102 48.07 28.37 5.49
C SER A 102 49.19 27.91 4.54
N SER A 103 48.94 28.02 3.23
CA SER A 103 49.82 28.83 2.39
C SER A 103 49.08 29.28 1.13
N ARG A 104 49.42 30.49 0.73
CA ARG A 104 48.78 31.36 -0.26
C ARG A 104 49.82 31.55 -1.35
N THR A 105 49.53 31.15 -2.59
CA THR A 105 50.25 31.68 -3.77
C THR A 105 49.33 31.79 -4.97
N THR A 106 49.39 32.98 -5.53
CA THR A 106 48.71 33.58 -6.68
C THR A 106 49.12 32.97 -8.04
N PRO A 107 48.45 33.34 -9.14
CA PRO A 107 48.33 32.54 -10.35
C PRO A 107 49.46 32.82 -11.35
N THR A 108 49.71 31.88 -12.26
CA THR A 108 50.51 32.16 -13.46
C THR A 108 49.97 31.37 -14.64
N SER A 109 49.77 32.11 -15.73
CA SER A 109 49.20 31.75 -17.02
C SER A 109 50.17 30.98 -17.91
N THR A 110 49.71 29.93 -18.60
CA THR A 110 49.83 29.75 -20.08
C THR A 110 49.03 28.50 -20.56
N PRO A 111 48.43 28.52 -21.77
CA PRO A 111 47.66 27.42 -22.40
C PRO A 111 48.61 26.44 -23.16
N PRO A 112 48.22 25.27 -23.74
CA PRO A 112 46.93 24.84 -24.31
C PRO A 112 46.53 23.38 -23.89
N ALA A 113 45.32 22.87 -24.15
CA ALA A 113 44.95 22.18 -25.38
C ALA A 113 43.47 21.78 -25.30
N ARG A 114 42.79 21.82 -26.45
CA ARG A 114 41.42 21.34 -26.64
C ARG A 114 41.32 19.87 -26.26
N ASP A 115 40.81 19.60 -25.06
CA ASP A 115 40.32 18.30 -24.69
C ASP A 115 38.80 18.29 -24.88
N THR A 116 38.33 17.56 -25.88
CA THR A 116 36.92 17.32 -26.15
C THR A 116 36.34 16.46 -25.04
N ARG A 117 36.13 17.07 -23.86
CA ARG A 117 35.40 16.42 -22.78
C ARG A 117 33.96 16.20 -23.26
N PRO A 118 33.44 14.96 -23.24
CA PRO A 118 32.03 14.73 -23.54
C PRO A 118 31.22 15.58 -22.57
N LYS A 119 30.33 16.43 -23.09
CA LYS A 119 29.37 17.16 -22.25
C LYS A 119 28.71 16.15 -21.30
N PRO A 120 28.66 16.40 -19.98
CA PRO A 120 27.91 15.54 -19.09
C PRO A 120 26.48 15.47 -19.61
N LYS A 121 26.00 14.26 -19.94
CA LYS A 121 24.61 14.03 -20.31
C LYS A 121 23.74 14.67 -19.21
N PRO A 122 22.71 15.48 -19.55
CA PRO A 122 21.86 16.08 -18.54
C PRO A 122 21.30 14.95 -17.67
N ALA A 123 21.53 15.05 -16.35
CA ALA A 123 20.99 14.10 -15.39
C ALA A 123 19.48 13.99 -15.64
N SER A 124 19.00 12.78 -15.90
CA SER A 124 17.58 12.54 -16.14
C SER A 124 16.79 13.15 -14.98
N THR A 125 15.93 14.13 -15.25
CA THR A 125 15.03 14.77 -14.28
C THR A 125 13.90 13.83 -13.80
N GLN A 126 13.94 12.56 -14.22
CA GLN A 126 12.97 11.56 -13.81
C GLN A 126 13.23 11.11 -12.35
N PRO A 127 12.17 10.95 -11.54
CA PRO A 127 12.28 10.52 -10.16
C PRO A 127 12.95 9.14 -10.06
N ARG A 128 13.72 8.90 -9.00
CA ARG A 128 14.20 7.55 -8.68
C ARG A 128 13.00 6.69 -8.29
N LEU A 129 12.59 5.81 -9.21
CA LEU A 129 11.54 4.83 -8.95
C LEU A 129 12.08 3.81 -7.94
N ARG A 130 11.34 3.62 -6.84
CA ARG A 130 11.81 2.82 -5.69
C ARG A 130 11.69 1.32 -5.93
N LEU A 131 10.74 0.91 -6.76
CA LEU A 131 10.36 -0.48 -6.93
C LEU A 131 11.16 -1.11 -8.09
N ALA A 132 11.94 -2.13 -7.78
CA ALA A 132 12.78 -2.85 -8.74
C ALA A 132 12.09 -4.13 -9.22
N LEU A 133 12.29 -4.47 -10.50
CA LEU A 133 11.71 -5.68 -11.08
C LEU A 133 12.25 -6.96 -10.45
N ASP A 134 13.52 -6.97 -10.03
CA ASP A 134 14.17 -8.12 -9.37
C ASP A 134 13.52 -8.49 -8.03
N SER A 135 12.79 -7.55 -7.42
CA SER A 135 12.03 -7.78 -6.19
C SER A 135 10.59 -8.22 -6.43
N PHE A 136 10.14 -8.27 -7.69
CA PHE A 136 8.81 -8.71 -8.05
C PHE A 136 8.75 -10.24 -8.07
N VAL A 137 7.95 -10.82 -7.18
CA VAL A 137 7.77 -12.28 -7.08
C VAL A 137 6.75 -12.74 -8.12
N VAL A 138 7.18 -13.67 -8.97
CA VAL A 138 6.33 -14.24 -10.03
C VAL A 138 5.61 -15.49 -9.53
N GLY A 139 4.32 -15.55 -9.83
CA GLY A 139 3.44 -16.70 -9.58
C GLY A 139 2.32 -16.76 -10.62
N GLN A 140 1.49 -17.80 -10.55
CA GLN A 140 0.47 -18.06 -11.57
C GLN A 140 -0.49 -16.87 -11.79
N SER A 141 -0.79 -16.09 -10.74
CA SER A 141 -1.72 -14.96 -10.79
C SER A 141 -1.18 -13.71 -11.49
N ASN A 142 0.14 -13.62 -11.72
CA ASN A 142 0.80 -12.44 -12.27
C ASN A 142 1.80 -12.76 -13.41
N GLU A 143 1.98 -14.05 -13.74
CA GLU A 143 2.94 -14.54 -14.72
C GLU A 143 2.73 -13.94 -16.11
N LEU A 144 1.49 -13.88 -16.60
CA LEU A 144 1.19 -13.30 -17.92
C LEU A 144 1.57 -11.82 -17.99
N ALA A 145 1.27 -11.06 -16.93
CA ALA A 145 1.61 -9.63 -16.87
C ALA A 145 3.12 -9.42 -16.80
N TYR A 146 3.82 -10.26 -16.03
CA TYR A 146 5.27 -10.23 -15.93
C TYR A 146 5.94 -10.56 -17.27
N ASN A 147 5.49 -11.60 -17.97
CA ASN A 147 6.03 -12.00 -19.27
C ASN A 147 5.79 -10.91 -20.33
N ALA A 148 4.61 -10.28 -20.33
CA ALA A 148 4.33 -9.14 -21.20
C ALA A 148 5.27 -7.96 -20.94
N ALA A 149 5.50 -7.64 -19.67
CA ALA A 149 6.44 -6.62 -19.22
C ALA A 149 7.88 -6.94 -19.67
N GLN A 150 8.31 -8.20 -19.57
CA GLN A 150 9.62 -8.65 -20.04
C GLN A 150 9.82 -8.47 -21.56
N VAL A 151 8.80 -8.74 -22.37
CA VAL A 151 8.84 -8.47 -23.82
C VAL A 151 9.02 -6.97 -24.07
N VAL A 152 8.25 -6.12 -23.39
CA VAL A 152 8.38 -4.66 -23.50
C VAL A 152 9.75 -4.15 -23.02
N ILE A 153 10.40 -4.80 -22.05
CA ILE A 153 11.75 -4.43 -21.62
C ILE A 153 12.78 -4.73 -22.72
N ARG A 154 12.72 -5.93 -23.30
CA ARG A 154 13.69 -6.43 -24.29
C ARG A 154 13.54 -5.76 -25.65
N GLU A 155 12.32 -5.56 -26.12
CA GLU A 155 12.03 -5.05 -27.46
C GLU A 155 11.78 -3.54 -27.42
N GLN A 156 12.41 -2.79 -28.33
CA GLN A 156 12.13 -1.36 -28.48
C GLN A 156 10.75 -1.10 -29.07
N HIS A 157 10.30 -1.99 -29.97
CA HIS A 157 9.00 -1.95 -30.62
C HIS A 157 8.24 -3.25 -30.30
N SER A 158 7.67 -3.32 -29.10
CA SER A 158 6.87 -4.48 -28.69
C SER A 158 5.57 -4.55 -29.49
N PRO A 159 5.09 -5.75 -29.85
CA PRO A 159 3.75 -5.93 -30.41
C PRO A 159 2.64 -5.54 -29.42
N PHE A 160 2.96 -5.43 -28.13
CA PHE A 160 2.03 -5.08 -27.07
C PHE A 160 1.96 -3.56 -26.86
N ASN A 161 1.33 -2.85 -27.80
CA ASN A 161 1.18 -1.40 -27.72
C ASN A 161 -0.28 -0.94 -27.94
N PRO A 162 -0.95 -0.41 -26.90
CA PRO A 162 -0.48 -0.29 -25.53
C PRO A 162 -0.43 -1.64 -24.80
N LEU A 163 0.40 -1.73 -23.77
CA LEU A 163 0.27 -2.77 -22.74
C LEU A 163 -0.61 -2.22 -21.61
N PHE A 164 -1.81 -2.76 -21.45
CA PHE A 164 -2.77 -2.36 -20.43
C PHE A 164 -2.84 -3.42 -19.32
N ILE A 165 -2.43 -3.05 -18.11
CA ILE A 165 -2.40 -3.94 -16.94
C ILE A 165 -3.51 -3.52 -15.98
N HIS A 166 -4.36 -4.46 -15.58
CA HIS A 166 -5.41 -4.18 -14.60
C HIS A 166 -5.53 -5.23 -13.52
N GLY A 167 -6.17 -4.90 -12.41
CA GLY A 167 -6.32 -5.82 -11.28
C GLY A 167 -6.75 -5.09 -10.02
N GLY A 168 -7.12 -5.82 -8.98
CA GLY A 168 -7.56 -5.24 -7.70
C GLY A 168 -6.49 -4.39 -7.01
N TYR A 169 -6.85 -3.77 -5.89
CA TYR A 169 -5.91 -2.99 -5.10
C TYR A 169 -4.79 -3.87 -4.56
N GLY A 170 -3.56 -3.35 -4.56
CA GLY A 170 -2.42 -4.02 -3.93
C GLY A 170 -2.03 -5.38 -4.54
N VAL A 171 -2.29 -5.63 -5.83
CA VAL A 171 -1.82 -6.86 -6.51
C VAL A 171 -0.44 -6.72 -7.18
N GLY A 172 0.21 -5.55 -7.05
CA GLY A 172 1.56 -5.31 -7.59
C GLY A 172 1.61 -4.57 -8.93
N LYS A 173 0.51 -3.94 -9.38
CA LYS A 173 0.48 -3.21 -10.67
C LYS A 173 1.50 -2.07 -10.76
N THR A 174 1.51 -1.18 -9.77
CA THR A 174 2.51 -0.09 -9.66
C THR A 174 3.93 -0.62 -9.54
N HIS A 175 4.14 -1.73 -8.82
CA HIS A 175 5.45 -2.38 -8.70
C HIS A 175 5.92 -2.85 -10.07
N LEU A 176 5.08 -3.56 -10.82
CA LEU A 176 5.42 -4.03 -12.15
C LEU A 176 5.73 -2.87 -13.11
N LEU A 177 4.90 -1.82 -13.12
CA LEU A 177 5.09 -0.64 -13.98
C LEU A 177 6.41 0.10 -13.67
N GLN A 178 6.69 0.35 -12.39
CA GLN A 178 7.95 0.97 -11.97
C GLN A 178 9.15 0.06 -12.25
N GLY A 179 8.99 -1.24 -12.02
CA GLY A 179 10.00 -2.26 -12.28
C GLY A 179 10.40 -2.29 -13.75
N VAL A 180 9.43 -2.22 -14.67
CA VAL A 180 9.67 -2.11 -16.12
C VAL A 180 10.46 -0.86 -16.46
N CYS A 181 10.09 0.31 -15.93
CA CYS A 181 10.80 1.55 -16.20
C CYS A 181 12.26 1.50 -15.70
N ASN A 182 12.47 0.93 -14.51
CA ASN A 182 13.80 0.73 -13.93
C ASN A 182 14.64 -0.27 -14.73
N ALA A 183 14.05 -1.39 -15.18
CA ALA A 183 14.73 -2.38 -16.01
C ALA A 183 15.12 -1.80 -17.37
N ILE A 184 14.23 -1.04 -18.02
CA ILE A 184 14.52 -0.37 -19.30
C ILE A 184 15.65 0.63 -19.16
N ARG A 185 15.73 1.36 -18.04
CA ARG A 185 16.87 2.26 -17.77
C ARG A 185 18.21 1.51 -17.75
N GLN A 186 18.23 0.26 -17.29
CA GLN A 186 19.43 -0.56 -17.23
C GLN A 186 19.76 -1.20 -18.57
N VAL A 187 18.77 -1.80 -19.23
CA VAL A 187 18.94 -2.53 -20.50
C VAL A 187 19.11 -1.58 -21.69
N ARG A 188 18.40 -0.45 -21.69
CA ARG A 188 18.33 0.54 -22.78
C ARG A 188 18.57 1.97 -22.26
N PRO A 189 19.82 2.33 -21.89
CA PRO A 189 20.12 3.58 -21.19
C PRO A 189 19.88 4.86 -22.02
N ASN A 190 19.71 4.75 -23.34
CA ASN A 190 19.42 5.88 -24.21
C ASN A 190 17.91 6.13 -24.43
N THR A 191 17.04 5.21 -23.99
CA THR A 191 15.58 5.34 -24.12
C THR A 191 15.06 6.45 -23.21
N GLN A 192 14.36 7.43 -23.79
CA GLN A 192 13.64 8.44 -23.01
C GLN A 192 12.34 7.82 -22.50
N TRP A 193 12.24 7.58 -21.21
CA TRP A 193 11.01 7.08 -20.58
C TRP A 193 10.41 8.14 -19.66
N MET A 194 9.10 8.02 -19.46
CA MET A 194 8.33 8.90 -18.59
C MET A 194 7.34 8.07 -17.77
N TYR A 195 7.38 8.23 -16.45
CA TYR A 195 6.45 7.64 -15.51
C TYR A 195 5.67 8.75 -14.78
N LEU A 196 4.35 8.61 -14.70
CA LEU A 196 3.46 9.50 -13.95
C LEU A 196 2.14 8.80 -13.63
N SER A 197 1.44 9.25 -12.59
CA SER A 197 0.04 8.87 -12.42
C SER A 197 -0.85 9.67 -13.39
N ALA A 198 -2.04 9.13 -13.70
CA ALA A 198 -3.06 9.86 -14.43
C ALA A 198 -3.52 11.14 -13.70
N GLU A 199 -3.47 11.14 -12.37
CA GLU A 199 -3.71 12.33 -11.55
C GLU A 199 -2.63 13.39 -11.76
N ASP A 200 -1.35 13.00 -11.74
CA ASP A 200 -0.23 13.90 -12.02
C ASP A 200 -0.29 14.47 -13.44
N PHE A 201 -0.72 13.67 -14.42
CA PHE A 201 -0.98 14.15 -15.78
C PHE A 201 -2.04 15.25 -15.77
N ALA A 202 -3.18 15.02 -15.09
CA ALA A 202 -4.26 15.99 -14.98
C ALA A 202 -3.80 17.28 -14.29
N ASN A 203 -3.08 17.16 -13.18
CA ASN A 203 -2.58 18.30 -12.41
C ASN A 203 -1.60 19.14 -13.25
N GLN A 204 -0.69 18.48 -13.97
CA GLN A 204 0.26 19.16 -14.85
C GLN A 204 -0.42 19.80 -16.06
N PHE A 205 -1.47 19.19 -16.60
CA PHE A 205 -2.28 19.78 -17.66
C PHE A 205 -3.01 21.05 -17.18
N VAL A 206 -3.69 20.98 -16.03
CA VAL A 206 -4.37 22.13 -15.43
C VAL A 206 -3.39 23.26 -15.11
N LEU A 207 -2.20 22.94 -14.59
CA LEU A 207 -1.16 23.93 -14.34
C LEU A 207 -0.67 24.58 -15.64
N ALA A 208 -0.50 23.80 -16.70
CA ALA A 208 -0.07 24.32 -18.01
C ALA A 208 -1.13 25.25 -18.63
N LEU A 209 -2.42 24.96 -18.46
CA LEU A 209 -3.50 25.85 -18.86
C LEU A 209 -3.46 27.17 -18.08
N LYS A 210 -3.38 27.10 -16.75
CA LYS A 210 -3.32 28.29 -15.88
C LYS A 210 -2.12 29.19 -16.18
N THR A 211 -0.96 28.57 -16.46
CA THR A 211 0.29 29.30 -16.73
C THR A 211 0.51 29.63 -18.21
N LYS A 212 -0.46 29.32 -19.09
CA LYS A 212 -0.37 29.49 -20.55
C LYS A 212 0.86 28.80 -21.18
N LYS A 213 1.30 27.67 -20.62
CA LYS A 213 2.47 26.88 -21.04
C LYS A 213 2.08 25.52 -21.64
N LEU A 214 0.97 25.47 -22.38
CA LEU A 214 0.42 24.22 -22.93
C LEU A 214 1.37 23.54 -23.92
N GLU A 215 2.03 24.30 -24.80
CA GLU A 215 2.98 23.74 -25.78
C GLU A 215 4.21 23.12 -25.11
N ALA A 216 4.70 23.71 -24.01
CA ALA A 216 5.79 23.14 -23.23
C ALA A 216 5.38 21.82 -22.56
N PHE A 217 4.13 21.75 -22.06
CA PHE A 217 3.55 20.51 -21.53
C PHE A 217 3.47 19.42 -22.61
N ARG A 218 2.90 19.74 -23.78
CA ARG A 218 2.77 18.80 -24.91
C ARG A 218 4.11 18.27 -25.38
N ARG A 219 5.09 19.15 -25.58
CA ARG A 219 6.45 18.76 -25.99
C ARG A 219 7.08 17.80 -24.98
N ARG A 220 6.94 18.08 -23.68
CA ARG A 220 7.48 17.22 -22.63
C ARG A 220 6.79 15.85 -22.60
N MET A 221 5.46 15.81 -22.65
CA MET A 221 4.70 14.56 -22.58
C MET A 221 4.84 13.69 -23.83
N ARG A 222 4.92 14.31 -25.02
CA ARG A 222 4.94 13.59 -26.31
C ARG A 222 6.35 13.23 -26.79
N ASN A 223 7.39 13.92 -26.28
CA ASN A 223 8.78 13.60 -26.60
C ASN A 223 9.37 12.55 -25.63
N THR A 224 8.70 11.41 -25.53
CA THR A 224 9.15 10.24 -24.75
C THR A 224 9.05 9.00 -25.64
N ASP A 225 10.01 8.08 -25.56
CA ASP A 225 10.03 6.80 -26.26
C ASP A 225 9.18 5.73 -25.54
N LEU A 226 8.96 5.93 -24.25
CA LEU A 226 8.04 5.12 -23.44
C LEU A 226 7.22 6.02 -22.50
N LEU A 227 5.90 5.86 -22.53
CA LEU A 227 4.97 6.50 -21.61
C LEU A 227 4.35 5.44 -20.68
N ALA A 228 4.67 5.52 -19.41
CA ALA A 228 4.11 4.69 -18.33
C ALA A 228 3.13 5.53 -17.51
N ILE A 229 1.85 5.15 -17.52
CA ILE A 229 0.80 5.84 -16.76
C ILE A 229 0.21 4.90 -15.70
N ASP A 230 0.27 5.33 -14.45
CA ASP A 230 -0.39 4.63 -13.34
C ASP A 230 -1.80 5.16 -13.07
N ASP A 231 -2.65 4.32 -12.49
CA ASP A 231 -3.99 4.66 -12.01
C ASP A 231 -4.91 5.41 -13.00
N ILE A 232 -5.09 4.88 -14.23
CA ILE A 232 -5.90 5.49 -15.30
C ILE A 232 -7.33 5.86 -14.90
N HIS A 233 -7.90 5.19 -13.89
CA HIS A 233 -9.21 5.51 -13.36
C HIS A 233 -9.33 6.94 -12.78
N PHE A 234 -8.22 7.64 -12.49
CA PHE A 234 -8.25 9.07 -12.11
C PHE A 234 -8.60 10.04 -13.24
N LEU A 235 -8.63 9.59 -14.50
CA LEU A 235 -9.10 10.38 -15.64
C LEU A 235 -10.63 10.45 -15.73
N THR A 236 -11.35 9.63 -14.95
CA THR A 236 -12.82 9.60 -14.93
C THR A 236 -13.37 10.98 -14.54
N ASN A 237 -14.50 11.36 -15.14
CA ASN A 237 -15.14 12.67 -14.93
C ASN A 237 -14.30 13.92 -15.29
N LYS A 238 -13.24 13.77 -16.10
CA LYS A 238 -12.40 14.89 -16.54
C LYS A 238 -12.33 14.96 -18.08
N PRO A 239 -13.40 15.38 -18.78
CA PRO A 239 -13.49 15.28 -20.24
C PRO A 239 -12.34 15.98 -20.98
N SER A 240 -12.00 17.21 -20.59
CA SER A 240 -10.90 17.94 -21.23
C SER A 240 -9.52 17.29 -20.99
N THR A 241 -9.33 16.65 -19.83
CA THR A 241 -8.09 15.91 -19.55
C THR A 241 -8.04 14.60 -20.34
N GLN A 242 -9.18 13.90 -20.47
CA GLN A 242 -9.28 12.70 -21.30
C GLN A 242 -8.98 12.99 -22.77
N GLU A 243 -9.44 14.13 -23.28
CA GLU A 243 -9.18 14.55 -24.66
C GLU A 243 -7.68 14.85 -24.88
N GLU A 244 -7.05 15.64 -24.02
CA GLU A 244 -5.60 15.91 -24.14
C GLU A 244 -4.76 14.64 -23.94
N PHE A 245 -5.20 13.73 -23.05
CA PHE A 245 -4.57 12.42 -22.89
C PHE A 245 -4.70 11.57 -24.17
N LEU A 246 -5.88 11.54 -24.80
CA LEU A 246 -6.11 10.85 -26.06
C LEU A 246 -5.19 11.37 -27.18
N HIS A 247 -5.01 12.69 -27.28
CA HIS A 247 -4.09 13.27 -28.25
C HIS A 247 -2.63 12.92 -27.96
N THR A 248 -2.23 12.94 -26.69
CA THR A 248 -0.88 12.53 -26.25
C THR A 248 -0.63 11.06 -26.58
N PHE A 249 -1.58 10.18 -26.24
CA PHE A 249 -1.55 8.76 -26.56
C PHE A 249 -1.40 8.53 -28.06
N ASN A 250 -2.25 9.14 -28.88
CA ASN A 250 -2.21 8.95 -30.34
C ASN A 250 -0.89 9.42 -30.93
N THR A 251 -0.33 10.53 -30.45
CA THR A 251 0.96 11.05 -30.93
C THR A 251 2.10 10.06 -30.67
N ILE A 252 2.15 9.49 -29.46
CA ILE A 252 3.19 8.54 -29.06
C ILE A 252 3.01 7.21 -29.81
N ASN A 253 1.77 6.72 -29.88
CA ASN A 253 1.45 5.47 -30.55
C ASN A 253 1.73 5.52 -32.07
N LEU A 254 1.35 6.61 -32.75
CA LEU A 254 1.63 6.81 -34.18
C LEU A 254 3.13 6.95 -34.47
N ALA A 255 3.92 7.42 -33.51
CA ALA A 255 5.38 7.46 -33.61
C ALA A 255 6.04 6.09 -33.39
N GLY A 256 5.27 5.00 -33.19
CA GLY A 256 5.79 3.66 -32.93
C GLY A 256 6.43 3.50 -31.54
N LYS A 257 6.12 4.43 -30.63
CA LYS A 257 6.69 4.50 -29.28
C LYS A 257 5.79 3.80 -28.28
N GLN A 258 6.38 3.30 -27.19
CA GLN A 258 5.70 2.39 -26.28
C GLN A 258 4.77 3.12 -25.31
N VAL A 259 3.57 2.59 -25.11
CA VAL A 259 2.66 3.02 -24.05
C VAL A 259 2.35 1.85 -23.11
N ILE A 260 2.46 2.07 -21.79
CA ILE A 260 2.06 1.13 -20.74
C ILE A 260 1.09 1.83 -19.80
N LEU A 261 -0.04 1.21 -19.54
CA LEU A 261 -1.15 1.76 -18.77
C LEU A 261 -1.52 0.81 -17.64
N VAL A 262 -1.76 1.36 -16.45
CA VAL A 262 -2.23 0.59 -15.29
C VAL A 262 -3.58 1.13 -14.80
N SER A 263 -4.47 0.23 -14.38
CA SER A 263 -5.79 0.58 -13.83
C SER A 263 -6.28 -0.43 -12.79
N ASP A 264 -7.21 -0.04 -11.94
CA ASP A 264 -7.91 -0.97 -11.03
C ASP A 264 -8.97 -1.82 -11.73
N ALA A 265 -9.46 -1.33 -12.87
CA ALA A 265 -10.49 -1.99 -13.67
C ALA A 265 -10.06 -2.14 -15.13
N ALA A 266 -10.56 -3.19 -15.80
CA ALA A 266 -10.40 -3.38 -17.23
C ALA A 266 -10.98 -2.18 -18.01
N PRO A 267 -10.48 -1.85 -19.22
CA PRO A 267 -10.88 -0.63 -19.94
C PRO A 267 -12.39 -0.42 -20.05
N LYS A 268 -13.16 -1.48 -20.36
CA LYS A 268 -14.62 -1.44 -20.50
C LYS A 268 -15.37 -1.26 -19.16
N MET A 269 -14.72 -1.50 -18.04
CA MET A 269 -15.29 -1.41 -16.69
C MET A 269 -14.97 -0.07 -16.00
N ILE A 270 -14.13 0.77 -16.61
CA ILE A 270 -13.82 2.11 -16.09
C ILE A 270 -15.01 3.02 -16.41
N ARG A 271 -15.78 3.38 -15.38
CA ARG A 271 -16.95 4.26 -15.52
C ARG A 271 -16.53 5.64 -16.00
N GLN A 272 -17.34 6.25 -16.87
CA GLN A 272 -17.14 7.65 -17.28
C GLN A 272 -15.78 7.91 -17.99
N LEU A 273 -15.25 6.88 -18.64
CA LEU A 273 -14.14 6.96 -19.59
C LEU A 273 -14.72 7.08 -21.00
N SER A 274 -14.17 7.95 -21.84
CA SER A 274 -14.61 8.11 -23.22
C SER A 274 -14.44 6.83 -24.06
N ASP A 275 -15.40 6.54 -24.93
CA ASP A 275 -15.35 5.36 -25.82
C ASP A 275 -14.10 5.37 -26.72
N LYS A 276 -13.64 6.57 -27.10
CA LYS A 276 -12.41 6.76 -27.87
C LYS A 276 -11.21 6.21 -27.12
N LEU A 277 -11.06 6.51 -25.82
CA LEU A 277 -9.96 5.98 -25.01
C LEU A 277 -10.11 4.47 -24.79
N THR A 278 -11.31 4.01 -24.46
CA THR A 278 -11.60 2.58 -24.26
C THR A 278 -11.18 1.75 -25.49
N ASN A 279 -11.54 2.20 -26.70
CA ASN A 279 -11.16 1.52 -27.93
C ASN A 279 -9.64 1.49 -28.17
N ARG A 280 -8.92 2.56 -27.79
CA ARG A 280 -7.45 2.61 -27.88
C ARG A 280 -6.76 1.72 -26.85
N PHE A 281 -7.35 1.56 -25.67
CA PHE A 281 -6.79 0.69 -24.62
C PHE A 281 -6.98 -0.79 -24.97
N VAL A 282 -8.11 -1.13 -25.59
CA VAL A 282 -8.44 -2.50 -26.01
C VAL A 282 -7.73 -2.90 -27.32
N SER A 283 -7.25 -1.94 -28.13
CA SER A 283 -6.53 -2.27 -29.37
C SER A 283 -5.14 -2.88 -29.15
N GLY A 284 -4.61 -2.82 -27.92
CA GLY A 284 -3.35 -3.44 -27.53
C GLY A 284 -3.56 -4.71 -26.71
N MET A 285 -2.57 -5.04 -25.88
CA MET A 285 -2.65 -6.20 -24.99
C MET A 285 -3.21 -5.82 -23.63
N VAL A 286 -4.34 -6.42 -23.25
CA VAL A 286 -4.97 -6.23 -21.93
C VAL A 286 -4.69 -7.44 -21.06
N VAL A 287 -4.04 -7.23 -19.92
CA VAL A 287 -3.66 -8.29 -18.98
C VAL A 287 -4.20 -8.01 -17.60
N LYS A 288 -4.73 -9.05 -16.96
CA LYS A 288 -5.17 -9.02 -15.57
C LYS A 288 -4.07 -9.53 -14.64
N ILE A 289 -3.91 -8.88 -13.49
CA ILE A 289 -3.18 -9.39 -12.34
C ILE A 289 -4.21 -9.75 -11.27
N ASP A 290 -4.17 -11.02 -10.84
CA ASP A 290 -5.04 -11.56 -9.79
C ASP A 290 -4.34 -11.60 -8.44
N THR A 291 -5.13 -11.78 -7.37
CA THR A 291 -4.58 -11.94 -6.02
C THR A 291 -3.66 -13.17 -5.95
N PRO A 292 -2.50 -13.07 -5.28
CA PRO A 292 -1.54 -14.17 -5.22
C PRO A 292 -2.09 -15.34 -4.40
N ASP A 293 -1.74 -16.57 -4.83
CA ASP A 293 -2.00 -17.79 -4.08
C ASP A 293 -1.14 -17.86 -2.80
N PHE A 294 -1.38 -18.86 -1.95
CA PHE A 294 -0.65 -19.01 -0.69
C PHE A 294 0.87 -19.11 -0.91
N THR A 295 1.29 -19.92 -1.88
CA THR A 295 2.69 -20.12 -2.24
C THR A 295 3.36 -18.82 -2.66
N THR A 296 2.71 -18.02 -3.51
CA THR A 296 3.22 -16.73 -3.95
C THR A 296 3.23 -15.72 -2.80
N ARG A 297 2.22 -15.72 -1.91
CA ARG A 297 2.23 -14.87 -0.70
C ARG A 297 3.39 -15.19 0.24
N CYS A 298 3.73 -16.46 0.45
CA CYS A 298 4.91 -16.84 1.22
C CYS A 298 6.19 -16.27 0.60
N LYS A 299 6.39 -16.48 -0.70
CA LYS A 299 7.55 -15.95 -1.42
C LYS A 299 7.62 -14.42 -1.40
N ILE A 300 6.48 -13.73 -1.52
CA ILE A 300 6.40 -12.28 -1.36
C ILE A 300 6.85 -11.88 0.05
N CYS A 301 6.33 -12.52 1.10
CA CYS A 301 6.75 -12.24 2.48
C CYS A 301 8.25 -12.45 2.69
N GLU A 302 8.83 -13.52 2.14
CA GLU A 302 10.27 -13.77 2.19
C GLU A 302 11.07 -12.63 1.53
N GLN A 303 10.64 -12.20 0.35
CA GLN A 303 11.28 -11.12 -0.38
C GLN A 303 11.14 -9.76 0.34
N CYS A 304 9.97 -9.48 0.90
CA CYS A 304 9.73 -8.32 1.74
C CYS A 304 10.58 -8.38 3.02
N ALA A 305 10.68 -9.52 3.70
CA ALA A 305 11.51 -9.68 4.89
C ALA A 305 12.99 -9.40 4.58
N ARG A 306 13.51 -9.90 3.45
CA ARG A 306 14.90 -9.67 3.02
C ARG A 306 15.23 -8.19 2.79
N THR A 307 14.24 -7.39 2.41
CA THR A 307 14.43 -5.95 2.11
C THR A 307 14.10 -5.05 3.31
N MET A 308 13.05 -5.39 4.06
CA MET A 308 12.56 -4.62 5.19
C MET A 308 13.44 -4.78 6.43
N VAL A 309 13.82 -6.01 6.81
CA VAL A 309 14.58 -6.22 8.05
C VAL A 309 15.89 -5.42 8.07
N PRO A 310 16.76 -5.47 7.04
CA PRO A 310 17.99 -4.67 7.07
C PRO A 310 17.72 -3.17 7.14
N SER A 311 16.64 -2.70 6.51
CA SER A 311 16.27 -1.29 6.47
C SER A 311 15.72 -0.81 7.83
N THR A 312 14.91 -1.63 8.50
CA THR A 312 14.30 -1.30 9.80
C THR A 312 15.32 -1.32 10.93
N TYR A 313 16.26 -2.26 10.93
CA TYR A 313 17.30 -2.37 11.95
C TYR A 313 18.53 -1.47 11.67
N LYS A 314 18.53 -0.74 10.56
CA LYS A 314 19.64 0.12 10.15
C LYS A 314 19.88 1.23 11.18
N GLY A 315 21.07 1.26 11.77
CA GLY A 315 21.44 2.25 12.79
C GLY A 315 20.94 1.93 14.21
N MET A 316 20.18 0.85 14.40
CA MET A 316 19.75 0.37 15.72
C MET A 316 20.64 -0.74 16.27
N MET A 317 21.36 -1.45 15.39
CA MET A 317 22.27 -2.54 15.78
C MET A 317 23.72 -2.22 15.43
N PRO A 318 24.70 -2.73 16.21
CA PRO A 318 26.10 -2.66 15.85
C PRO A 318 26.34 -3.28 14.47
N GLN A 319 27.21 -2.68 13.65
CA GLN A 319 27.54 -3.15 12.29
C GLN A 319 28.00 -4.62 12.22
N THR A 320 28.39 -5.21 13.35
CA THR A 320 28.85 -6.59 13.49
C THR A 320 27.71 -7.61 13.66
N VAL A 321 26.49 -7.16 13.99
CA VAL A 321 25.35 -8.04 14.27
C VAL A 321 24.48 -8.16 13.02
N LYS A 322 24.27 -9.40 12.55
CA LYS A 322 23.36 -9.65 11.44
C LYS A 322 21.91 -9.36 11.86
N PRO A 323 21.11 -8.70 11.01
CA PRO A 323 19.71 -8.46 11.31
C PRO A 323 18.95 -9.79 11.50
N PRO A 324 17.95 -9.83 12.40
CA PRO A 324 17.23 -11.06 12.72
C PRO A 324 16.45 -11.58 11.52
N LYS A 325 16.54 -12.89 11.27
CA LYS A 325 15.73 -13.52 10.23
C LYS A 325 14.29 -13.71 10.70
N VAL A 326 13.34 -13.50 9.80
CA VAL A 326 11.93 -13.86 10.05
C VAL A 326 11.81 -15.38 9.94
N PRO A 327 11.29 -16.08 10.96
CA PRO A 327 11.07 -17.53 10.88
C PRO A 327 10.00 -17.90 9.83
N GLU A 328 10.15 -19.05 9.19
CA GLU A 328 9.19 -19.56 8.21
C GLU A 328 7.78 -19.72 8.79
N SER A 329 7.68 -20.13 10.06
CA SER A 329 6.40 -20.23 10.77
C SER A 329 5.65 -18.89 10.87
N VAL A 330 6.37 -17.78 10.98
CA VAL A 330 5.79 -16.43 10.98
C VAL A 330 5.32 -16.05 9.58
N ILE A 331 6.12 -16.37 8.55
CA ILE A 331 5.76 -16.13 7.15
C ILE A 331 4.49 -16.90 6.76
N HIS A 332 4.44 -18.20 7.08
CA HIS A 332 3.26 -19.03 6.85
C HIS A 332 2.04 -18.50 7.59
N PHE A 333 2.20 -18.11 8.86
CA PHE A 333 1.10 -17.51 9.63
C PHE A 333 0.56 -16.24 8.96
N ILE A 334 1.44 -15.32 8.55
CA ILE A 334 1.03 -14.08 7.88
C ILE A 334 0.36 -14.38 6.54
N ALA A 335 0.96 -15.23 5.69
CA ALA A 335 0.42 -15.58 4.38
C ALA A 335 -0.90 -16.37 4.44
N GLN A 336 -1.16 -17.10 5.53
CA GLN A 336 -2.40 -17.84 5.75
C GLN A 336 -3.55 -16.94 6.18
N ASN A 337 -3.28 -15.92 6.99
CA ASN A 337 -4.30 -15.04 7.57
C ASN A 337 -4.54 -13.77 6.75
N VAL A 338 -3.54 -13.24 6.05
CA VAL A 338 -3.67 -12.03 5.22
C VAL A 338 -3.84 -12.43 3.75
N ARG A 339 -5.09 -12.43 3.26
CA ARG A 339 -5.46 -12.90 1.91
C ARG A 339 -5.97 -11.80 0.97
N SER A 340 -6.28 -10.64 1.52
CA SER A 340 -6.92 -9.51 0.84
C SER A 340 -6.06 -8.91 -0.29
N ASN A 341 -4.86 -8.43 0.02
CA ASN A 341 -3.92 -7.85 -0.95
C ASN A 341 -2.48 -7.82 -0.43
N VAL A 342 -1.51 -7.59 -1.33
CA VAL A 342 -0.07 -7.58 -1.01
C VAL A 342 0.31 -6.41 -0.10
N ARG A 343 -0.38 -5.27 -0.16
CA ARG A 343 -0.08 -4.12 0.71
C ARG A 343 -0.39 -4.43 2.18
N GLU A 344 -1.49 -5.11 2.46
CA GLU A 344 -1.82 -5.59 3.80
C GLU A 344 -0.83 -6.66 4.27
N LEU A 345 -0.40 -7.54 3.37
CA LEU A 345 0.62 -8.55 3.65
C LEU A 345 1.96 -7.91 4.06
N GLU A 346 2.41 -6.92 3.27
CA GLU A 346 3.59 -6.10 3.55
C GLU A 346 3.46 -5.33 4.88
N GLY A 347 2.29 -4.73 5.12
CA GLY A 347 1.99 -3.99 6.34
C GLY A 347 2.00 -4.86 7.60
N ALA A 348 1.41 -6.06 7.52
CA ALA A 348 1.41 -7.03 8.61
C ALA A 348 2.83 -7.48 8.94
N LEU A 349 3.63 -7.82 7.92
CA LEU A 349 5.02 -8.19 8.10
C LEU A 349 5.86 -7.05 8.69
N LEU A 350 5.70 -5.83 8.17
CA LEU A 350 6.37 -4.65 8.68
C LEU A 350 6.03 -4.40 10.16
N LYS A 351 4.76 -4.58 10.55
CA LYS A 351 4.31 -4.43 11.94
C LYS A 351 5.03 -5.40 12.88
N VAL A 352 5.13 -6.68 12.49
CA VAL A 352 5.84 -7.70 13.26
C VAL A 352 7.33 -7.38 13.37
N ILE A 353 7.97 -7.01 12.26
CA ILE A 353 9.40 -6.65 12.23
C ILE A 353 9.66 -5.41 13.11
N ALA A 354 8.84 -4.37 12.98
CA ALA A 354 8.99 -3.13 13.73
C ALA A 354 8.79 -3.34 15.24
N PHE A 355 7.81 -4.15 15.65
CA PHE A 355 7.57 -4.41 17.06
C PHE A 355 8.73 -5.18 17.71
N SER A 356 9.27 -6.18 17.00
CA SER A 356 10.49 -6.89 17.41
C SER A 356 11.69 -5.94 17.50
N ALA A 357 11.85 -5.02 16.55
CA ALA A 357 12.95 -4.05 16.54
C ALA A 357 12.85 -3.07 17.72
N LEU A 358 11.65 -2.59 18.05
CA LEU A 358 11.43 -1.65 19.16
C LEU A 358 11.63 -2.31 20.53
N GLN A 359 11.28 -3.59 20.67
CA GLN A 359 11.47 -4.34 21.91
C GLN A 359 12.88 -4.97 22.03
N ASN A 360 13.72 -4.85 21.00
CA ASN A 360 14.99 -5.59 20.88
C ASN A 360 14.82 -7.11 21.14
N GLY A 361 13.68 -7.66 20.72
CA GLY A 361 13.32 -9.07 20.94
C GLY A 361 13.37 -9.90 19.65
N PRO A 362 13.43 -11.24 19.74
CA PRO A 362 13.40 -12.10 18.56
C PRO A 362 12.04 -12.07 17.86
N ILE A 363 12.05 -12.20 16.53
CA ILE A 363 10.82 -12.39 15.74
C ILE A 363 10.32 -13.82 15.99
N THR A 364 9.17 -13.96 16.66
CA THR A 364 8.58 -15.27 16.99
C THR A 364 7.12 -15.37 16.55
N LEU A 365 6.60 -16.61 16.44
CA LEU A 365 5.19 -16.85 16.12
C LEU A 365 4.25 -16.30 17.20
N ALA A 366 4.64 -16.39 18.48
CA ALA A 366 3.86 -15.83 19.58
C ALA A 366 3.70 -14.31 19.42
N LEU A 367 4.82 -13.61 19.15
CA LEU A 367 4.80 -12.18 18.87
C LEU A 367 3.93 -11.84 17.66
N ALA A 368 4.05 -12.60 16.57
CA ALA A 368 3.25 -12.36 15.37
C ALA A 368 1.75 -12.51 15.64
N LYS A 369 1.34 -13.50 16.44
CA LYS A 369 -0.06 -13.70 16.84
C LYS A 369 -0.58 -12.56 17.71
N GLU A 370 0.21 -12.10 18.67
CA GLU A 370 -0.13 -10.96 19.53
C GLU A 370 -0.29 -9.68 18.72
N VAL A 371 0.73 -9.34 17.91
CA VAL A 371 0.77 -8.09 17.14
C VAL A 371 -0.31 -8.04 16.06
N LEU A 372 -0.67 -9.18 15.49
CA LEU A 372 -1.65 -9.27 14.40
C LEU A 372 -3.06 -9.68 14.86
N ALA A 373 -3.32 -9.80 16.17
CA ALA A 373 -4.66 -10.15 16.68
C ALA A 373 -5.76 -9.27 16.07
N ASP A 374 -5.58 -7.94 16.07
CA ASP A 374 -6.54 -7.00 15.46
C ASP A 374 -6.67 -7.13 13.93
N HIS A 375 -5.62 -7.58 13.24
CA HIS A 375 -5.67 -7.82 11.79
C HIS A 375 -6.43 -9.11 11.48
N VAL A 376 -6.19 -10.16 12.27
CA VAL A 376 -6.91 -11.44 12.13
C VAL A 376 -8.40 -11.27 12.40
N GLU A 377 -8.78 -10.46 13.41
CA GLU A 377 -10.20 -10.16 13.69
C GLU A 377 -10.89 -9.35 12.57
N ARG A 378 -10.14 -8.61 11.75
CA ARG A 378 -10.64 -7.88 10.57
C ARG A 378 -10.60 -8.71 9.29
N CYS A 379 -9.77 -9.75 9.24
CA CYS A 379 -9.57 -10.62 8.09
C CYS A 379 -10.41 -11.91 8.14
N ASP A 380 -11.21 -12.12 9.20
CA ASP A 380 -12.27 -13.12 9.16
C ASP A 380 -13.20 -12.75 7.99
N PRO A 381 -13.41 -13.62 6.99
CA PRO A 381 -14.34 -13.32 5.92
C PRO A 381 -15.69 -13.05 6.59
N VAL A 382 -16.21 -11.83 6.44
CA VAL A 382 -17.59 -11.54 6.82
C VAL A 382 -18.43 -12.43 5.91
N VAL A 383 -18.81 -13.59 6.42
CA VAL A 383 -19.65 -14.51 5.69
C VAL A 383 -20.97 -13.77 5.48
N HIS A 384 -21.19 -13.32 4.25
CA HIS A 384 -22.43 -12.66 3.91
C HIS A 384 -23.54 -13.71 3.82
N LEU A 385 -24.72 -13.37 4.34
CA LEU A 385 -25.90 -14.23 4.27
C LEU A 385 -26.18 -14.70 2.83
N SER A 386 -25.98 -13.82 1.84
CA SER A 386 -26.15 -14.15 0.41
C SER A 386 -25.20 -15.25 -0.08
N SER A 387 -23.96 -15.31 0.42
CA SER A 387 -23.01 -16.37 0.09
C SER A 387 -23.43 -17.71 0.67
N ILE A 388 -23.92 -17.72 1.91
CA ILE A 388 -24.48 -18.92 2.56
C ILE A 388 -25.70 -19.41 1.78
N GLU A 389 -26.63 -18.52 1.44
CA GLU A 389 -27.84 -18.86 0.69
C GLU A 389 -27.51 -19.42 -0.68
N SER A 390 -26.52 -18.87 -1.37
CA SER A 390 -26.10 -19.34 -2.69
C SER A 390 -25.47 -20.73 -2.61
N SER A 391 -24.56 -20.95 -1.67
CA SER A 391 -23.91 -22.27 -1.46
C SER A 391 -24.93 -23.35 -1.07
N VAL A 392 -25.86 -23.03 -0.16
CA VAL A 392 -26.95 -23.93 0.22
C VAL A 392 -27.90 -24.18 -0.95
N ALA A 393 -28.23 -23.14 -1.72
CA ALA A 393 -29.11 -23.27 -2.88
C ALA A 393 -28.52 -24.21 -3.93
N GLU A 394 -27.23 -24.05 -4.24
CA GLU A 394 -26.50 -24.92 -5.16
C GLU A 394 -26.48 -26.38 -4.68
N TYR A 395 -26.14 -26.61 -3.41
CA TYR A 395 -26.06 -27.95 -2.83
C TYR A 395 -27.41 -28.71 -2.90
N PHE A 396 -28.50 -28.02 -2.55
CA PHE A 396 -29.84 -28.61 -2.55
C PHE A 396 -30.56 -28.56 -3.91
N GLY A 397 -29.96 -27.93 -4.94
CA GLY A 397 -30.58 -27.78 -6.25
C GLY A 397 -31.80 -26.86 -6.24
N THR A 398 -31.77 -25.82 -5.42
CA THR A 398 -32.82 -24.79 -5.30
C THR A 398 -32.25 -23.41 -5.66
N THR A 399 -33.05 -22.36 -5.51
CA THR A 399 -32.61 -20.96 -5.64
C THR A 399 -32.82 -20.18 -4.35
N PRO A 400 -32.04 -19.12 -4.08
CA PRO A 400 -32.25 -18.26 -2.91
C PRO A 400 -33.68 -17.70 -2.81
N ALA A 401 -34.29 -17.33 -3.95
CA ALA A 401 -35.67 -16.86 -4.00
C ALA A 401 -36.68 -17.91 -3.50
N ILE A 402 -36.47 -19.19 -3.82
CA ILE A 402 -37.34 -20.28 -3.35
C ILE A 402 -37.12 -20.55 -1.86
N ILE A 403 -35.90 -20.40 -1.35
CA ILE A 403 -35.60 -20.53 0.09
C ILE A 403 -36.38 -19.49 0.90
N HIS A 404 -36.49 -18.26 0.39
CA HIS A 404 -37.23 -17.15 1.01
C HIS A 404 -38.75 -17.31 0.89
N SER A 405 -39.23 -18.09 -0.07
CA SER A 405 -40.66 -18.28 -0.31
C SER A 405 -41.41 -18.96 0.85
N ALA A 406 -42.75 -18.93 0.78
CA ALA A 406 -43.64 -19.67 1.67
C ALA A 406 -43.73 -21.18 1.36
N LYS A 407 -43.00 -21.68 0.35
CA LYS A 407 -43.06 -23.08 -0.08
C LYS A 407 -42.60 -24.02 1.05
N LYS A 408 -43.39 -25.08 1.29
CA LYS A 408 -43.23 -26.04 2.40
C LYS A 408 -42.67 -27.40 1.96
N ASP A 409 -42.20 -27.52 0.72
CA ASP A 409 -41.56 -28.74 0.23
C ASP A 409 -40.41 -29.18 1.13
N LYS A 410 -40.24 -30.50 1.33
CA LYS A 410 -39.22 -31.07 2.22
C LYS A 410 -37.81 -30.57 1.90
N THR A 411 -37.42 -30.56 0.61
CA THR A 411 -36.11 -30.03 0.17
C THR A 411 -35.94 -28.55 0.51
N VAL A 412 -36.95 -27.73 0.24
CA VAL A 412 -36.89 -26.27 0.46
C VAL A 412 -36.85 -25.95 1.95
N ALA A 413 -37.62 -26.68 2.77
CA ALA A 413 -37.59 -26.54 4.22
C ALA A 413 -36.22 -26.90 4.80
N MET A 414 -35.59 -27.98 4.31
CA MET A 414 -34.23 -28.36 4.74
C MET A 414 -33.19 -27.34 4.31
N ALA A 415 -33.18 -26.91 3.05
CA ALA A 415 -32.28 -25.86 2.58
C ALA A 415 -32.41 -24.60 3.45
N ARG A 416 -33.65 -24.18 3.76
CA ARG A 416 -33.92 -23.05 4.65
C ARG A 416 -33.36 -23.25 6.07
N HIS A 417 -33.49 -24.44 6.65
CA HIS A 417 -32.92 -24.71 7.96
C HIS A 417 -31.39 -24.62 7.94
N PHE A 418 -30.74 -25.21 6.93
CA PHE A 418 -29.28 -25.13 6.77
C PHE A 418 -28.80 -23.69 6.59
N SER A 419 -29.49 -22.88 5.77
CA SER A 419 -29.17 -21.45 5.61
C SER A 419 -29.30 -20.68 6.92
N MET A 420 -30.38 -20.88 7.68
CA MET A 420 -30.60 -20.21 8.97
C MET A 420 -29.55 -20.60 10.03
N TYR A 421 -29.22 -21.88 10.09
CA TYR A 421 -28.22 -22.41 11.03
C TYR A 421 -26.81 -21.90 10.72
N LEU A 422 -26.40 -21.99 9.45
CA LEU A 422 -25.10 -21.49 9.02
C LEU A 422 -25.00 -19.97 9.17
N ALA A 423 -26.08 -19.23 8.89
CA ALA A 423 -26.12 -17.80 9.14
C ALA A 423 -25.95 -17.47 10.62
N ARG A 424 -26.58 -18.24 11.51
CA ARG A 424 -26.46 -18.03 12.96
C ARG A 424 -25.07 -18.39 13.50
N LYS A 425 -24.39 -19.36 12.87
CA LYS A 425 -23.07 -19.86 13.27
C LYS A 425 -21.92 -19.01 12.73
N HIS A 426 -22.03 -18.54 11.48
CA HIS A 426 -20.92 -17.90 10.74
C HIS A 426 -21.10 -16.39 10.56
N THR A 427 -22.19 -15.79 11.06
CA THR A 427 -22.41 -14.33 11.00
C THR A 427 -22.72 -13.75 12.38
N LYS A 428 -22.52 -12.44 12.55
CA LYS A 428 -22.86 -11.71 13.78
C LYS A 428 -24.36 -11.33 13.88
N MET A 429 -25.19 -11.81 12.96
CA MET A 429 -26.61 -11.43 12.90
C MET A 429 -27.44 -12.07 14.02
N SER A 430 -28.38 -11.30 14.57
CA SER A 430 -29.40 -11.80 15.49
C SER A 430 -30.45 -12.68 14.78
N SER A 431 -31.12 -13.57 15.52
CA SER A 431 -32.19 -14.42 14.97
C SER A 431 -33.33 -13.60 14.33
N SER A 432 -33.58 -12.39 14.84
CA SER A 432 -34.55 -11.45 14.29
C SER A 432 -34.10 -10.88 12.95
N GLU A 433 -32.83 -10.51 12.82
CA GLU A 433 -32.26 -10.00 11.57
C GLU A 433 -32.20 -11.09 10.49
N ILE A 434 -31.80 -12.32 10.85
CA ILE A 434 -31.79 -13.47 9.94
C ILE A 434 -33.21 -13.75 9.44
N GLY A 435 -34.21 -13.76 10.34
CA GLY A 435 -35.60 -13.96 9.98
C GLY A 435 -36.12 -12.90 9.01
N ARG A 436 -35.80 -11.62 9.25
CA ARG A 436 -36.17 -10.49 8.38
C ARG A 436 -35.60 -10.66 6.97
N LEU A 437 -34.31 -10.97 6.84
CA LEU A 437 -33.66 -11.11 5.53
C LEU A 437 -34.06 -12.40 4.79
N MET A 438 -34.46 -13.45 5.51
CA MET A 438 -34.90 -14.75 4.95
C MET A 438 -36.40 -14.78 4.59
N GLY A 439 -36.93 -13.69 4.04
CA GLY A 439 -38.34 -13.57 3.64
C GLY A 439 -39.30 -13.19 4.78
N ASN A 440 -38.92 -12.24 5.64
CA ASN A 440 -39.75 -11.69 6.73
C ASN A 440 -40.33 -12.76 7.68
N LYS A 441 -39.51 -13.72 8.07
CA LYS A 441 -39.87 -14.78 9.02
C LYS A 441 -39.63 -14.33 10.46
N ASN A 442 -40.47 -14.81 11.38
CA ASN A 442 -40.33 -14.53 12.81
C ASN A 442 -39.05 -15.14 13.40
N HIS A 443 -38.47 -14.47 14.40
CA HIS A 443 -37.26 -14.93 15.11
C HIS A 443 -37.42 -16.36 15.68
N ALA A 444 -38.63 -16.72 16.13
CA ALA A 444 -38.95 -18.05 16.65
C ALA A 444 -38.75 -19.15 15.60
N THR A 445 -39.03 -18.86 14.32
CA THR A 445 -38.81 -19.79 13.21
C THR A 445 -37.33 -20.11 13.03
N VAL A 446 -36.46 -19.10 13.18
CA VAL A 446 -35.00 -19.27 13.09
C VAL A 446 -34.48 -20.12 14.24
N LEU A 447 -34.97 -19.88 15.46
CA LEU A 447 -34.61 -20.68 16.64
C LEU A 447 -35.04 -22.15 16.50
N VAL A 448 -36.26 -22.39 16.03
CA VAL A 448 -36.78 -23.75 15.77
C VAL A 448 -35.96 -24.46 14.70
N ALA A 449 -35.60 -23.77 13.62
CA ALA A 449 -34.75 -24.31 12.56
C ALA A 449 -33.36 -24.70 13.08
N CYS A 450 -32.75 -23.85 13.91
CA CYS A 450 -31.43 -24.13 14.49
C CYS A 450 -31.49 -25.33 15.44
N LYS A 451 -32.44 -25.34 16.38
CA LYS A 451 -32.63 -26.45 17.31
C LYS A 451 -32.85 -27.78 16.60
N LYS A 452 -33.65 -27.78 15.53
CA LYS A 452 -33.90 -28.97 14.73
C LYS A 452 -32.64 -29.49 14.04
N LEU A 453 -31.77 -28.60 13.58
CA LEU A 453 -30.49 -29.01 13.01
C LEU A 453 -29.49 -29.47 14.06
N ASP A 454 -29.43 -28.86 15.24
CA ASP A 454 -28.59 -29.34 16.35
C ASP A 454 -29.00 -30.77 16.76
N ASP A 455 -30.30 -31.05 16.85
CA ASP A 455 -30.82 -32.39 17.12
C ASP A 455 -30.43 -33.39 16.00
N MET A 456 -30.45 -32.97 14.74
CA MET A 456 -30.04 -33.81 13.60
C MET A 456 -28.52 -34.04 13.56
N VAL A 457 -27.72 -33.03 13.91
CA VAL A 457 -26.26 -33.13 13.97
C VAL A 457 -25.82 -34.06 15.11
N SER A 458 -26.45 -33.96 16.29
CA SER A 458 -26.11 -34.79 17.44
C SER A 458 -26.34 -36.29 17.18
N ARG A 459 -27.38 -36.64 16.41
CA ARG A 459 -27.72 -38.01 16.03
C ARG A 459 -27.15 -38.43 14.67
N ASP A 460 -26.39 -37.54 14.03
CA ASP A 460 -25.92 -37.66 12.64
C ASP A 460 -26.97 -38.21 11.67
N ALA A 461 -28.16 -37.61 11.72
CA ALA A 461 -29.33 -38.11 11.01
C ALA A 461 -29.11 -38.12 9.49
N GLU A 462 -29.67 -39.13 8.83
CA GLU A 462 -29.71 -39.23 7.38
C GLU A 462 -30.73 -38.23 6.80
N ILE A 463 -30.30 -37.44 5.83
CA ILE A 463 -31.12 -36.45 5.14
C ILE A 463 -31.36 -36.87 3.69
N HIS A 464 -32.61 -36.74 3.25
CA HIS A 464 -33.05 -37.10 1.90
C HIS A 464 -33.70 -35.90 1.22
N TRP A 465 -33.15 -35.49 0.08
CA TRP A 465 -33.70 -34.40 -0.72
C TRP A 465 -33.76 -34.75 -2.20
N ARG A 466 -34.63 -34.05 -2.94
CA ARG A 466 -34.66 -34.08 -4.40
C ARG A 466 -33.73 -33.00 -4.93
N GLY A 467 -32.66 -33.41 -5.60
CA GLY A 467 -31.78 -32.53 -6.36
C GLY A 467 -32.08 -32.56 -7.87
N PRO A 468 -31.30 -31.83 -8.68
CA PRO A 468 -31.53 -31.71 -10.13
C PRO A 468 -31.35 -33.05 -10.87
N THR A 469 -30.55 -33.96 -10.30
CA THR A 469 -30.19 -35.27 -10.85
C THR A 469 -30.94 -36.43 -10.18
N GLY A 470 -31.98 -36.16 -9.37
CA GLY A 470 -32.78 -37.18 -8.68
C GLY A 470 -32.71 -37.10 -7.14
N ASN A 471 -33.13 -38.19 -6.48
CA ASN A 471 -33.09 -38.30 -5.02
C ASN A 471 -31.63 -38.42 -4.53
N LYS A 472 -31.26 -37.59 -3.56
CA LYS A 472 -29.94 -37.60 -2.91
C LYS A 472 -30.09 -37.92 -1.42
N VAL A 473 -29.07 -38.58 -0.90
CA VAL A 473 -28.97 -39.02 0.50
C VAL A 473 -27.58 -38.64 1.03
N SER A 474 -27.53 -38.09 2.23
CA SER A 474 -26.28 -37.73 2.92
C SER A 474 -26.51 -37.70 4.43
N THR A 475 -25.46 -37.74 5.23
CA THR A 475 -25.58 -37.50 6.68
C THR A 475 -25.56 -36.00 6.97
N THR A 476 -26.15 -35.62 8.10
CA THR A 476 -26.21 -34.21 8.50
C THR A 476 -24.81 -33.64 8.72
N LYS A 477 -23.88 -34.38 9.33
CA LYS A 477 -22.49 -33.91 9.52
C LYS A 477 -21.75 -33.76 8.20
N THR A 478 -21.85 -34.73 7.30
CA THR A 478 -21.18 -34.69 5.99
C THR A 478 -21.68 -33.51 5.16
N THR A 479 -22.99 -33.25 5.21
CA THR A 479 -23.61 -32.11 4.53
C THR A 479 -23.13 -30.78 5.10
N LEU A 480 -23.07 -30.66 6.43
CA LEU A 480 -22.59 -29.46 7.10
C LEU A 480 -21.11 -29.19 6.74
N MET A 481 -20.25 -30.21 6.78
CA MET A 481 -18.84 -30.09 6.40
C MET A 481 -18.68 -29.63 4.94
N ALA A 482 -19.49 -30.17 4.02
CA ALA A 482 -19.45 -29.78 2.61
C ALA A 482 -19.88 -28.31 2.41
N LEU A 483 -20.93 -27.87 3.10
CA LEU A 483 -21.41 -26.49 3.04
C LEU A 483 -20.42 -25.51 3.69
N GLU A 484 -19.86 -25.84 4.86
CA GLU A 484 -18.86 -25.01 5.54
C GLU A 484 -17.58 -24.86 4.70
N SER A 485 -17.11 -25.95 4.08
CA SER A 485 -15.98 -25.90 3.13
C SER A 485 -16.26 -25.03 1.91
N SER A 486 -17.52 -24.97 1.44
CA SER A 486 -17.93 -24.10 0.34
C SER A 486 -18.06 -22.63 0.73
N ILE A 487 -18.35 -22.33 2.00
CA ILE A 487 -18.56 -20.97 2.52
C ILE A 487 -17.24 -20.32 2.96
N SER A 488 -16.24 -21.12 3.33
CA SER A 488 -14.89 -20.65 3.73
C SER A 488 -13.89 -20.49 2.56
N LYS A 489 -14.30 -20.83 1.34
CA LYS A 489 -13.56 -20.53 0.10
C LYS A 489 -13.89 -19.13 -0.36
#